data_AF-A0A7M2YVK2-F1
#
_entry.id   AF-A0A7M2YVK2-F1
#
_cell.length_a   1.000
_cell.length_b   1.000
_cell.length_c   1.000
_cell.angle_alpha   90.00
_cell.angle_beta   90.00
_cell.angle_gamma   90.00
#
_symmetry.space_group_name_H-M   'P 1'
#
loop_
_entity.id
_entity.type
_entity.pdbx_description
1 polymer ?
#
loop_
_entity_poly.entity_id
_entity_poly.type
_entity_poly.pdbx_seq_one_letter_code
_entity_poly.pdbx_strand_id
1 'polypeptide(L)'
;MRWQIRPQAFVPVALLLALGFVAAGCSRAVPRSHPDIGGAREFKAFPLYWLGERFEKWNLTAIEGIDRPAQFVTLIYGTCTPHGGEQPSCTPPLEIQVSPLCWHLEAVARAPIWKHRRIRGAPVGTIHSAPVLFTSGAKVKVYRGEGSDPGLPLRALHVLRSLNRVAPLIAPAAPIPAPAAGVLDGTRPCTR
;
A
#
# COMPACT_ATOMS: atom_id res chain seq x y z
N MET A 1 1.13 -60.20 35.57
CA MET A 1 0.71 -59.62 36.86
C MET A 1 -0.41 -58.63 36.60
N ARG A 2 -1.60 -58.89 37.16
CA ARG A 2 -2.82 -58.07 37.05
C ARG A 2 -2.72 -56.90 38.02
N TRP A 3 -3.09 -55.69 37.60
CA TRP A 3 -3.42 -54.60 38.53
C TRP A 3 -4.70 -53.89 38.09
N GLN A 4 -5.54 -53.67 39.09
CA GLN A 4 -6.97 -53.36 39.05
C GLN A 4 -7.27 -51.92 38.62
N ILE A 5 -8.31 -51.80 37.81
CA ILE A 5 -9.08 -50.57 37.56
C ILE A 5 -9.90 -50.27 38.82
N ARG A 6 -9.79 -49.06 39.38
CA ARG A 6 -10.75 -48.53 40.36
C ARG A 6 -11.70 -47.54 39.66
N PRO A 7 -13.02 -47.75 39.72
CA PRO A 7 -13.99 -46.74 39.30
C PRO A 7 -14.13 -45.71 40.43
N GLN A 8 -13.99 -44.42 40.13
CA GLN A 8 -14.37 -43.36 41.07
C GLN A 8 -15.65 -42.69 40.61
N ALA A 9 -16.54 -42.58 41.58
CA ALA A 9 -17.94 -42.21 41.47
C ALA A 9 -18.13 -40.74 41.11
N PHE A 10 -19.19 -40.51 40.35
CA PHE A 10 -19.79 -39.21 40.08
C PHE A 10 -20.25 -38.53 41.38
N VAL A 11 -19.88 -37.27 41.57
CA VAL A 11 -20.53 -36.34 42.50
C VAL A 11 -21.01 -35.14 41.68
N PRO A 12 -22.33 -34.88 41.58
CA PRO A 12 -22.84 -33.70 40.90
C PRO A 12 -22.82 -32.53 41.89
N VAL A 13 -21.87 -31.61 41.74
CA VAL A 13 -21.94 -30.31 42.42
C VAL A 13 -22.57 -29.31 41.46
N ALA A 14 -23.87 -29.11 41.63
CA ALA A 14 -24.57 -27.97 41.07
C ALA A 14 -24.14 -26.72 41.86
N LEU A 15 -23.45 -25.79 41.20
CA LEU A 15 -23.22 -24.44 41.72
C LEU A 15 -23.60 -23.42 40.64
N LEU A 16 -24.72 -22.75 40.87
CA LEU A 16 -25.19 -21.57 40.16
C LEU A 16 -24.22 -20.41 40.41
N LEU A 17 -23.53 -19.96 39.37
CA LEU A 17 -22.86 -18.65 39.32
C LEU A 17 -23.33 -17.92 38.06
N ALA A 18 -24.32 -17.05 38.25
CA ALA A 18 -24.73 -16.05 37.28
C ALA A 18 -23.62 -15.00 37.14
N LEU A 19 -22.71 -15.21 36.19
CA LEU A 19 -21.72 -14.21 35.77
C LEU A 19 -22.31 -13.40 34.63
N GLY A 20 -22.71 -12.16 34.95
CA GLY A 20 -23.13 -11.15 33.99
C GLY A 20 -22.00 -10.82 33.02
N PHE A 21 -22.06 -11.38 31.82
CA PHE A 21 -21.22 -10.98 30.69
C PHE A 21 -21.77 -9.70 30.08
N VAL A 22 -21.43 -8.55 30.65
CA VAL A 22 -21.54 -7.27 29.94
C VAL A 22 -20.34 -7.19 29.00
N ALA A 23 -20.44 -7.83 27.84
CA ALA A 23 -19.50 -7.65 26.74
C ALA A 23 -19.72 -6.25 26.14
N ALA A 24 -19.24 -5.22 26.84
CA ALA A 24 -19.06 -3.90 26.26
C ALA A 24 -17.91 -4.01 25.24
N GLY A 25 -18.28 -4.39 24.02
CA GLY A 25 -17.39 -4.34 22.87
C GLY A 25 -16.98 -2.89 22.62
N CYS A 26 -15.85 -2.48 23.19
CA CYS A 26 -15.19 -1.24 22.86
C CYS A 26 -14.66 -1.36 21.42
N SER A 27 -15.53 -1.19 20.43
CA SER A 27 -15.11 -0.79 19.09
C SER A 27 -14.52 0.61 19.23
N ARG A 28 -13.21 0.70 19.53
CA ARG A 28 -12.45 1.93 19.36
C ARG A 28 -12.59 2.29 17.89
N ALA A 29 -13.50 3.21 17.59
CA ALA A 29 -13.51 3.90 16.31
C ALA A 29 -12.11 4.47 16.14
N VAL A 30 -11.32 3.87 15.26
CA VAL A 30 -10.02 4.40 14.90
C VAL A 30 -10.32 5.80 14.38
N PRO A 31 -9.83 6.87 15.04
CA PRO A 31 -10.06 8.22 14.56
C PRO A 31 -9.60 8.26 13.11
N ARG A 32 -10.46 8.74 12.21
CA ARG A 32 -10.05 9.02 10.83
C ARG A 32 -8.99 10.10 10.92
N SER A 33 -7.72 9.70 10.99
CA SER A 33 -6.62 10.64 10.93
C SER A 33 -6.72 11.34 9.58
N HIS A 34 -6.76 12.66 9.61
CA HIS A 34 -6.59 13.42 8.38
C HIS A 34 -5.26 12.99 7.72
N PRO A 35 -5.21 12.86 6.39
CA PRO A 35 -3.96 12.51 5.71
C PRO A 35 -2.90 13.54 6.07
N ASP A 36 -1.73 13.10 6.55
CA ASP A 36 -0.62 14.00 6.91
C ASP A 36 0.12 14.49 5.67
N ILE A 37 -0.55 15.38 4.93
CA ILE A 37 0.01 16.04 3.74
C ILE A 37 1.20 16.92 4.12
N GLY A 38 1.20 17.51 5.32
CA GLY A 38 2.30 18.33 5.82
C GLY A 38 3.58 17.52 5.94
N GLY A 39 3.55 16.44 6.73
CA GLY A 39 4.66 15.51 6.87
C GLY A 39 5.10 14.92 5.53
N ALA A 40 4.16 14.59 4.65
CA ALA A 40 4.49 14.08 3.32
C ALA A 40 5.20 15.13 2.42
N ARG A 41 4.88 16.41 2.53
CA ARG A 41 5.60 17.49 1.82
C ARG A 41 7.01 17.70 2.35
N GLU A 42 7.19 17.48 3.65
CA GLU A 42 8.47 17.62 4.35
C GLU A 42 9.37 16.40 4.18
N PHE A 43 8.81 15.23 3.88
CA PHE A 43 9.53 13.98 3.64
C PHE A 43 10.70 14.15 2.65
N LYS A 44 11.91 13.74 3.06
CA LYS A 44 13.16 13.95 2.30
C LYS A 44 13.81 12.69 1.74
N ALA A 45 13.39 11.49 2.15
CA ALA A 45 14.17 10.29 1.84
C ALA A 45 14.15 9.90 0.35
N PHE A 46 13.05 10.18 -0.35
CA PHE A 46 12.92 9.96 -1.80
C PHE A 46 11.75 10.78 -2.38
N PRO A 47 11.65 10.91 -3.72
CA PRO A 47 10.55 11.60 -4.38
C PRO A 47 9.21 10.93 -4.08
N LEU A 48 8.25 11.73 -3.63
CA LEU A 48 6.86 11.32 -3.45
C LEU A 48 6.02 11.87 -4.59
N TYR A 49 5.15 11.02 -5.11
CA TYR A 49 4.20 11.38 -6.16
C TYR A 49 2.79 11.04 -5.73
N TRP A 50 1.84 11.85 -6.17
CA TRP A 50 0.44 11.75 -5.78
C TRP A 50 -0.48 12.28 -6.88
N LEU A 51 -1.79 12.16 -6.66
CA LEU A 51 -2.85 12.59 -7.57
C LEU A 51 -3.47 13.93 -7.15
N GLY A 52 -3.10 14.43 -5.96
CA GLY A 52 -3.74 15.54 -5.27
C GLY A 52 -4.58 15.08 -4.08
N GLU A 53 -5.27 16.03 -3.44
CA GLU A 53 -6.19 15.73 -2.33
C GLU A 53 -7.44 14.97 -2.78
N ARG A 54 -7.74 15.01 -4.08
CA ARG A 54 -8.84 14.28 -4.71
C ARG A 54 -8.42 13.79 -6.08
N PHE A 55 -8.87 12.59 -6.43
CA PHE A 55 -8.74 12.02 -7.76
C PHE A 55 -10.05 11.36 -8.17
N GLU A 56 -10.58 11.75 -9.33
CA GLU A 56 -11.91 11.38 -9.78
C GLU A 56 -12.96 11.60 -8.67
N LYS A 57 -13.57 10.53 -8.15
CA LYS A 57 -14.58 10.57 -7.07
C LYS A 57 -14.02 10.33 -5.67
N TRP A 58 -12.73 10.05 -5.53
CA TRP A 58 -12.12 9.65 -4.26
C TRP A 58 -11.26 10.75 -3.67
N ASN A 59 -11.46 11.03 -2.38
CA ASN A 59 -10.58 11.90 -1.61
C ASN A 59 -9.37 11.10 -1.09
N LEU A 60 -8.23 11.74 -0.93
CA LEU A 60 -7.11 11.19 -0.16
C LEU A 60 -7.56 11.04 1.30
N THR A 61 -7.49 9.83 1.83
CA THR A 61 -7.98 9.49 3.17
C THR A 61 -6.87 9.20 4.15
N ALA A 62 -5.72 8.71 3.68
CA ALA A 62 -4.57 8.44 4.52
C ALA A 62 -3.25 8.56 3.74
N ILE A 63 -2.19 8.92 4.47
CA ILE A 63 -0.80 8.77 4.04
C ILE A 63 -0.10 7.98 5.14
N GLU A 64 0.53 6.88 4.77
CA GLU A 64 1.18 5.97 5.70
C GLU A 64 2.67 5.81 5.37
N GLY A 65 3.47 5.51 6.39
CA GLY A 65 4.89 5.19 6.24
C GLY A 65 5.84 6.39 6.33
N ILE A 66 5.36 7.62 6.48
CA ILE A 66 6.21 8.82 6.54
C ILE A 66 7.07 8.94 7.82
N ASP A 67 6.62 8.38 8.95
CA ASP A 67 7.24 8.57 10.28
C ASP A 67 8.31 7.54 10.66
N ARG A 68 8.68 6.64 9.73
CA ARG A 68 9.64 5.55 9.98
C ARG A 68 10.75 5.61 8.93
N PRO A 69 11.86 4.86 9.08
CA PRO A 69 12.75 4.58 7.95
C PRO A 69 11.96 3.84 6.87
N ALA A 70 11.28 4.63 6.03
CA ALA A 70 10.24 4.18 5.14
C ALA A 70 10.86 3.47 3.95
N GLN A 71 10.56 2.18 3.79
CA GLN A 71 10.87 1.48 2.55
C GLN A 71 9.93 1.92 1.43
N PHE A 72 8.73 2.37 1.81
CA PHE A 72 7.73 2.96 0.93
C PHE A 72 6.80 3.88 1.72
N VAL A 73 6.16 4.81 1.01
CA VAL A 73 5.05 5.64 1.50
C VAL A 73 3.80 5.25 0.73
N THR A 74 2.70 5.05 1.44
CA THR A 74 1.41 4.64 0.87
C THR A 74 0.43 5.81 0.92
N LEU A 75 -0.20 6.12 -0.21
CA LEU A 75 -1.27 7.11 -0.32
C LEU A 75 -2.58 6.39 -0.66
N ILE A 76 -3.59 6.56 0.19
CA ILE A 76 -4.86 5.85 0.09
C ILE A 76 -5.97 6.81 -0.34
N TYR A 77 -6.70 6.47 -1.40
CA TYR A 77 -7.79 7.26 -1.95
C TYR A 77 -9.12 6.52 -1.78
N GLY A 78 -10.06 7.16 -1.09
CA GLY A 78 -11.33 6.59 -0.71
C GLY A 78 -11.27 5.84 0.62
N THR A 79 -12.44 5.52 1.15
CA THR A 79 -12.58 4.70 2.35
C THR A 79 -12.98 3.30 1.95
N CYS A 80 -12.62 2.34 2.79
CA CYS A 80 -13.18 1.02 2.74
C CYS A 80 -13.52 0.61 4.17
N THR A 81 -14.71 0.04 4.35
CA THR A 81 -15.17 -0.46 5.64
C THR A 81 -15.15 -1.98 5.56
N PRO A 82 -14.35 -2.66 6.40
CA PRO A 82 -14.40 -4.11 6.47
C PRO A 82 -15.80 -4.61 6.89
N HIS A 83 -16.30 -5.65 6.22
CA HIS A 83 -17.61 -6.25 6.49
C HIS A 83 -17.48 -7.77 6.62
N GLY A 84 -18.15 -8.36 7.63
CA GLY A 84 -18.30 -9.81 7.82
C GLY A 84 -17.05 -10.58 8.31
N GLY A 85 -17.24 -11.84 8.70
CA GLY A 85 -16.17 -12.79 9.04
C GLY A 85 -15.45 -12.56 10.38
N GLU A 86 -14.61 -13.53 10.76
CA GLU A 86 -13.76 -13.44 11.97
C GLU A 86 -12.54 -12.51 11.77
N GLN A 87 -12.13 -12.30 10.51
CA GLN A 87 -11.03 -11.43 10.10
C GLN A 87 -11.49 -10.52 8.96
N PRO A 88 -12.35 -9.53 9.24
CA PRO A 88 -12.86 -8.63 8.22
C PRO A 88 -11.68 -7.89 7.57
N SER A 89 -11.53 -8.07 6.25
CA SER A 89 -10.52 -7.36 5.46
C SER A 89 -11.20 -6.61 4.33
N CYS A 90 -10.56 -5.54 3.89
CA CYS A 90 -11.14 -4.67 2.89
C CYS A 90 -10.03 -3.85 2.24
N THR A 91 -10.13 -3.66 0.92
CA THR A 91 -9.11 -2.95 0.13
C THR A 91 -9.69 -1.60 -0.31
N PRO A 92 -9.00 -0.47 -0.06
CA PRO A 92 -9.46 0.83 -0.53
C PRO A 92 -9.58 0.85 -2.06
N PRO A 93 -10.44 1.73 -2.62
CA PRO A 93 -10.64 1.79 -4.07
C PRO A 93 -9.35 2.00 -4.86
N LEU A 94 -8.44 2.82 -4.33
CA LEU A 94 -7.17 3.14 -4.97
C LEU A 94 -6.08 3.37 -3.91
N GLU A 95 -4.93 2.74 -4.13
CA GLU A 95 -3.74 2.89 -3.29
C GLU A 95 -2.51 3.11 -4.17
N ILE A 96 -1.65 4.04 -3.77
CA ILE A 96 -0.37 4.32 -4.42
C ILE A 96 0.75 4.06 -3.43
N GLN A 97 1.63 3.12 -3.75
CA GLN A 97 2.87 2.90 -3.01
C GLN A 97 4.05 3.50 -3.77
N VAL A 98 4.76 4.41 -3.12
CA VAL A 98 5.98 5.04 -3.65
C VAL A 98 7.17 4.53 -2.85
N SER A 99 8.21 4.04 -3.54
CA SER A 99 9.45 3.54 -2.93
C SER A 99 10.67 4.04 -3.70
N PRO A 100 11.88 4.08 -3.09
CA PRO A 100 13.11 4.38 -3.81
C PRO A 100 13.29 3.47 -5.03
N LEU A 101 13.87 3.99 -6.13
CA LEU A 101 14.06 3.21 -7.36
C LEU A 101 14.76 1.87 -7.09
N CYS A 102 15.87 1.95 -6.35
CA CYS A 102 16.77 0.81 -6.11
C CYS A 102 16.25 -0.20 -5.09
N TRP A 103 15.15 0.08 -4.37
CA TRP A 103 14.62 -0.85 -3.38
C TRP A 103 13.98 -2.05 -4.05
N HIS A 104 14.44 -3.29 -3.82
CA HIS A 104 13.91 -4.50 -4.48
C HIS A 104 13.90 -4.43 -6.02
N LEU A 105 14.90 -3.79 -6.64
CA LEU A 105 14.95 -3.67 -8.10
C LEU A 105 15.27 -5.02 -8.77
N GLU A 106 16.03 -5.88 -8.10
CA GLU A 106 16.38 -7.23 -8.53
C GLU A 106 15.18 -8.16 -8.73
N ALA A 107 14.07 -7.90 -8.03
CA ALA A 107 12.80 -8.61 -8.23
C ALA A 107 12.10 -8.17 -9.53
N VAL A 108 12.41 -6.96 -10.01
CA VAL A 108 11.81 -6.34 -11.21
C VAL A 108 12.66 -6.57 -12.46
N ALA A 109 13.98 -6.42 -12.34
CA ALA A 109 14.91 -6.51 -13.46
C ALA A 109 14.92 -7.90 -14.13
N ARG A 110 14.53 -8.95 -13.39
CA ARG A 110 14.43 -10.33 -13.88
C ARG A 110 13.28 -10.58 -14.87
N ALA A 111 12.33 -9.65 -15.00
CA ALA A 111 11.20 -9.79 -15.91
C ALA A 111 11.10 -8.56 -16.84
N PRO A 112 11.21 -8.70 -18.17
CA PRO A 112 11.17 -7.59 -19.12
C PRO A 112 9.77 -6.97 -19.30
N ILE A 113 8.85 -7.18 -18.36
CA ILE A 113 7.44 -6.74 -18.40
C ILE A 113 7.33 -5.21 -18.55
N TRP A 114 8.36 -4.47 -18.15
CA TRP A 114 8.44 -3.00 -18.24
C TRP A 114 8.80 -2.46 -19.64
N LYS A 115 9.17 -3.30 -20.61
CA LYS A 115 9.65 -2.85 -21.93
C LYS A 115 8.56 -2.38 -22.89
N HIS A 116 7.31 -2.78 -22.67
CA HIS A 116 6.24 -2.63 -23.67
C HIS A 116 5.33 -1.42 -23.46
N ARG A 117 5.41 -0.75 -22.32
CA ARG A 117 4.51 0.36 -21.99
C ARG A 117 5.27 1.52 -21.36
N ARG A 118 4.85 2.73 -21.73
CA ARG A 118 5.37 3.98 -21.15
C ARG A 118 4.22 4.90 -20.79
N ILE A 119 4.41 5.68 -19.73
CA ILE A 119 3.55 6.81 -19.38
C ILE A 119 4.46 8.03 -19.26
N ARG A 120 4.17 9.06 -20.07
CA ARG A 120 4.93 10.32 -20.09
C ARG A 120 6.45 10.11 -20.23
N GLY A 121 6.84 9.11 -21.03
CA GLY A 121 8.23 8.73 -21.29
C GLY A 121 8.83 7.70 -20.32
N ALA A 122 8.28 7.55 -19.10
CA ALA A 122 8.75 6.60 -18.11
C ALA A 122 8.22 5.17 -18.35
N PRO A 123 9.04 4.11 -18.17
CA PRO A 123 8.61 2.73 -18.31
C PRO A 123 7.52 2.32 -17.32
N VAL A 124 6.61 1.47 -17.76
CA VAL A 124 5.56 0.86 -16.93
C VAL A 124 5.62 -0.65 -17.08
N GLY A 125 5.84 -1.35 -15.98
CA GLY A 125 5.73 -2.80 -15.89
C GLY A 125 4.56 -3.22 -14.99
N THR A 126 4.56 -4.49 -14.59
CA THR A 126 3.55 -5.06 -13.68
C THR A 126 4.24 -5.92 -12.62
N ILE A 127 3.83 -5.78 -11.36
CA ILE A 127 4.30 -6.60 -10.23
C ILE A 127 3.08 -7.05 -9.43
N HIS A 128 2.88 -8.37 -9.30
CA HIS A 128 1.68 -8.94 -8.66
C HIS A 128 0.38 -8.33 -9.21
N SER A 129 0.26 -8.28 -10.55
CA SER A 129 -0.90 -7.74 -11.27
C SER A 129 -1.17 -6.23 -11.14
N ALA A 130 -0.37 -5.49 -10.35
CA ALA A 130 -0.47 -4.04 -10.25
C ALA A 130 0.55 -3.36 -11.17
N PRO A 131 0.18 -2.30 -11.91
CA PRO A 131 1.14 -1.56 -12.73
C PRO A 131 2.14 -0.81 -11.85
N VAL A 132 3.38 -0.77 -12.32
CA VAL A 132 4.49 -0.09 -11.66
C VAL A 132 5.18 0.83 -12.64
N LEU A 133 5.14 2.14 -12.35
CA LEU A 133 5.87 3.17 -13.08
C LEU A 133 7.28 3.29 -12.50
N PHE A 134 8.28 3.33 -13.37
CA PHE A 134 9.68 3.52 -12.99
C PHE A 134 10.12 4.93 -13.36
N THR A 135 10.41 5.76 -12.36
CA THR A 135 11.02 7.08 -12.53
C THR A 135 12.52 7.02 -12.22
N SER A 136 13.28 8.06 -12.53
CA SER A 136 14.72 8.09 -12.22
C SER A 136 15.05 8.04 -10.72
N GLY A 137 14.12 8.40 -9.83
CA GLY A 137 14.35 8.43 -8.37
C GLY A 137 13.47 7.47 -7.56
N ALA A 138 12.34 7.02 -8.09
CA ALA A 138 11.37 6.21 -7.35
C ALA A 138 10.56 5.27 -8.25
N LYS A 139 9.96 4.24 -7.64
CA LYS A 139 8.95 3.35 -8.23
C LYS A 139 7.59 3.69 -7.66
N VAL A 140 6.58 3.73 -8.53
CA VAL A 140 5.20 4.00 -8.15
C VAL A 140 4.35 2.79 -8.53
N LYS A 141 3.90 2.04 -7.54
CA LYS A 141 2.99 0.90 -7.72
C LYS A 141 1.59 1.33 -7.36
N VAL A 142 0.62 1.02 -8.22
CA VAL A 142 -0.77 1.45 -8.03
C VAL A 142 -1.67 0.22 -7.90
N TYR A 143 -2.30 0.08 -6.74
CA TYR A 143 -3.26 -0.98 -6.48
C TYR A 143 -4.68 -0.47 -6.65
N ARG A 144 -5.54 -1.38 -7.06
CA ARG A 144 -6.97 -1.16 -7.25
C ARG A 144 -7.72 -2.03 -6.26
N GLY A 145 -8.66 -1.45 -5.53
CA GLY A 145 -9.59 -2.19 -4.70
C GLY A 145 -10.58 -3.01 -5.53
N GLU A 146 -11.16 -4.03 -4.91
CA GLU A 146 -12.24 -4.80 -5.53
C GLU A 146 -13.42 -3.90 -5.93
N GLY A 147 -14.10 -4.22 -7.03
CA GLY A 147 -15.21 -3.43 -7.57
C GLY A 147 -14.84 -2.08 -8.21
N SER A 148 -13.58 -1.64 -8.13
CA SER A 148 -13.14 -0.41 -8.80
C SER A 148 -12.88 -0.63 -10.30
N ASP A 149 -12.89 0.44 -11.10
CA ASP A 149 -12.68 0.36 -12.55
C ASP A 149 -11.29 -0.23 -12.92
N PRO A 150 -11.19 -1.22 -13.83
CA PRO A 150 -9.91 -1.87 -14.14
C PRO A 150 -8.86 -0.95 -14.79
N GLY A 151 -9.29 0.15 -15.44
CA GLY A 151 -8.40 1.16 -16.00
C GLY A 151 -7.90 2.20 -14.99
N LEU A 152 -8.45 2.20 -13.77
CA LEU A 152 -8.16 3.19 -12.73
C LEU A 152 -6.66 3.35 -12.44
N PRO A 153 -5.87 2.27 -12.27
CA PRO A 153 -4.44 2.41 -11.99
C PRO A 153 -3.66 3.16 -13.08
N LEU A 154 -3.99 2.93 -14.36
CA LEU A 154 -3.30 3.57 -15.47
C LEU A 154 -3.67 5.05 -15.59
N ARG A 155 -4.93 5.42 -15.33
CA ARG A 155 -5.34 6.83 -15.27
C ARG A 155 -4.67 7.56 -14.12
N ALA A 156 -4.55 6.92 -12.95
CA ALA A 156 -3.82 7.47 -11.82
C ALA A 156 -2.34 7.75 -12.19
N LEU A 157 -1.65 6.78 -12.81
CA LEU A 157 -0.26 6.96 -13.25
C LEU A 157 -0.08 8.12 -14.24
N HIS A 158 -1.06 8.41 -15.11
CA HIS A 158 -0.98 9.51 -16.08
C HIS A 158 -0.93 10.90 -15.42
N VAL A 159 -1.68 11.09 -14.32
CA VAL A 159 -1.85 12.40 -13.69
C VAL A 159 -0.94 12.64 -12.49
N LEU A 160 0.00 11.72 -12.21
CA LEU A 160 0.96 11.87 -11.12
C LEU A 160 1.69 13.21 -11.18
N ARG A 161 1.86 13.81 -10.01
CA ARG A 161 2.65 15.03 -9.80
C ARG A 161 3.47 14.88 -8.52
N SER A 162 4.49 15.71 -8.33
CA SER A 162 5.28 15.69 -7.10
C SER A 162 4.45 16.15 -5.89
N LEU A 163 4.62 15.45 -4.78
CA LEU A 163 4.07 15.81 -3.47
C LEU A 163 5.10 16.56 -2.63
N ASN A 164 6.36 16.12 -2.66
CA ASN A 164 7.46 16.73 -1.94
C ASN A 164 8.44 17.44 -2.88
N ARG A 165 9.50 18.03 -2.30
CA ARG A 165 10.53 18.79 -3.02
C ARG A 165 11.78 17.97 -3.38
N VAL A 166 11.70 16.64 -3.33
CA VAL A 166 12.84 15.75 -3.65
C VAL A 166 12.83 15.45 -5.15
N ALA A 167 13.97 15.60 -5.82
CA ALA A 167 14.10 15.42 -7.26
C ALA A 167 14.01 13.93 -7.70
N PRO A 168 13.39 13.62 -8.86
CA PRO A 168 12.92 14.57 -9.85
C PRO A 168 11.55 15.18 -9.51
N LEU A 169 11.41 16.48 -9.76
CA LEU A 169 10.13 17.16 -9.66
C LEU A 169 9.34 16.96 -10.96
N ILE A 170 8.12 16.45 -10.84
CA ILE A 170 7.20 16.26 -11.97
C ILE A 170 5.99 17.18 -11.82
N ALA A 171 5.79 18.06 -12.80
CA ALA A 171 4.57 18.82 -12.94
C ALA A 171 3.46 17.95 -13.55
N PRO A 172 2.18 18.33 -13.46
CA PRO A 172 1.11 17.68 -14.24
C PRO A 172 1.47 17.66 -15.74
N ALA A 173 1.20 16.54 -16.42
CA ALA A 173 1.45 16.32 -17.86
C ALA A 173 2.91 16.40 -18.38
N ALA A 174 3.85 16.97 -17.62
CA ALA A 174 5.27 17.06 -18.02
C ALA A 174 5.91 15.67 -18.24
N PRO A 175 6.99 15.52 -19.01
CA PRO A 175 7.71 14.25 -19.07
C PRO A 175 8.12 13.74 -17.67
N ILE A 176 8.02 12.44 -17.45
CA ILE A 176 8.50 11.78 -16.22
C ILE A 176 9.90 11.24 -16.52
N PRO A 177 10.95 11.70 -15.82
CA PRO A 177 12.30 11.21 -16.05
C PRO A 177 12.38 9.71 -15.81
N ALA A 178 12.84 8.97 -16.82
CA ALA A 178 13.04 7.53 -16.74
C ALA A 178 14.35 7.19 -16.02
N PRO A 179 14.49 5.98 -15.44
CA PRO A 179 15.77 5.46 -15.01
C PRO A 179 16.81 5.50 -16.12
N ALA A 180 18.09 5.60 -15.75
CA ALA A 180 19.18 5.43 -16.70
C ALA A 180 19.07 4.08 -17.41
N ALA A 181 19.39 4.06 -18.71
CA ALA A 181 19.44 2.83 -19.49
C ALA A 181 20.35 1.81 -18.79
N GLY A 182 19.91 0.55 -18.74
CA GLY A 182 20.65 -0.52 -18.07
C GLY A 182 20.34 -0.73 -16.58
N VAL A 183 19.76 0.26 -15.88
CA VAL A 183 19.34 0.07 -14.47
C VAL A 183 18.19 -0.93 -14.39
N LEU A 184 17.17 -0.77 -15.23
CA LEU A 184 16.05 -1.72 -15.29
C LEU A 184 16.42 -3.05 -15.96
N ASP A 185 17.40 -3.05 -16.87
CA ASP A 185 17.91 -4.28 -17.50
C ASP A 185 18.88 -5.05 -16.59
N GLY A 186 19.24 -4.51 -15.42
CA GLY A 186 20.22 -5.11 -14.52
C GLY A 186 21.65 -5.10 -15.05
N THR A 187 21.92 -4.41 -16.17
CA THR A 187 23.25 -4.27 -16.77
C THR A 187 24.07 -3.14 -16.14
N ARG A 188 23.45 -2.33 -15.28
CA ARG A 188 24.11 -1.29 -14.48
C ARG A 188 23.64 -1.34 -13.03
N PRO A 189 24.52 -1.05 -12.06
CA PRO A 189 24.12 -0.94 -10.66
C PRO A 189 23.14 0.24 -10.48
N CYS A 190 22.16 0.05 -9.60
CA CYS A 190 21.28 1.14 -9.18
C CYS A 190 21.95 1.88 -8.03
N THR A 191 22.14 3.19 -8.21
CA THR A 191 22.72 4.08 -7.20
C THR A 191 21.63 4.99 -6.65
N ARG A 192 21.65 5.23 -5.33
CA ARG A 192 20.74 6.16 -4.64
C ARG A 192 21.28 7.57 -4.70
#